data_AF-A0A657PLP5-F1
#
_entry.id   AF-A0A657PLP5-F1
#
_cell.length_a   1.000
_cell.length_b   1.000
_cell.length_c   1.000
_cell.angle_alpha   90.00
_cell.angle_beta   90.00
_cell.angle_gamma   90.00
#
_symmetry.space_group_name_H-M   'P 1'
#
loop_
_entity.id
_entity.type
_entity.pdbx_description
1 polymer ?
#
loop_
_entity_poly.entity_id
_entity_poly.type
_entity_poly.pdbx_seq_one_letter_code
_entity_poly.pdbx_strand_id
1 'polypeptide(L)'
;VPLNLLRGKGTADYINTGSWSKKAISEAKRFCEVGIAGASPEGAFSVPARDALDLNPDAAYVHYTPNETIQGIEFPYIPETGGVPLVGDFSSTILSRPVDVSRYGVIYAGAQKNIGPAGLTVCIVREDLIGETLQGTPAMFDYKIHADADSMYNTPPTYGWYLAGLVFQWLKRKGGLEAMAQINERKAGKLYAAIDGSDFYNNPVDPQCRSWMNVPFTLADAELDATFLTEAAQAGLKTLKGHRSVGGMRASIYNAMPEEGVQALIDFMADFEKRHG
;
A
#
# COMPACT_ATOMS: atom_id res chain seq x y z
N VAL A 1 -14.94 5.61 -5.00
CA VAL A 1 -15.39 4.22 -4.82
C VAL A 1 -16.87 4.15 -4.41
N PRO A 2 -17.34 4.59 -3.21
CA PRO A 2 -18.74 4.38 -2.81
C PRO A 2 -19.76 4.96 -3.82
N LEU A 3 -19.50 6.19 -4.30
CA LEU A 3 -20.33 6.86 -5.30
C LEU A 3 -20.58 6.04 -6.58
N ASN A 4 -19.66 5.15 -6.97
CA ASN A 4 -19.76 4.38 -8.21
C ASN A 4 -20.20 2.92 -7.97
N LEU A 5 -19.82 2.34 -6.83
CA LEU A 5 -20.00 0.90 -6.61
C LEU A 5 -21.20 0.55 -5.73
N LEU A 6 -21.84 1.51 -5.05
CA LEU A 6 -23.03 1.20 -4.25
C LEU A 6 -24.20 0.74 -5.13
N ARG A 7 -24.43 1.35 -6.30
CA ARG A 7 -25.38 0.85 -7.33
C ARG A 7 -26.75 0.41 -6.77
N GLY A 8 -27.32 1.23 -5.90
CA GLY A 8 -28.62 0.97 -5.25
C GLY A 8 -28.58 0.06 -4.01
N LYS A 9 -27.44 -0.55 -3.69
CA LYS A 9 -27.23 -1.27 -2.43
C LYS A 9 -26.86 -0.30 -1.29
N GLY A 10 -27.20 -0.70 -0.06
CA GLY A 10 -27.02 0.12 1.15
C GLY A 10 -25.75 -0.19 1.96
N THR A 11 -25.05 -1.29 1.68
CA THR A 11 -23.94 -1.80 2.50
C THR A 11 -22.67 -2.01 1.66
N ALA A 12 -21.52 -1.85 2.29
CA ALA A 12 -20.22 -2.26 1.75
C ALA A 12 -19.32 -2.80 2.87
N ASP A 13 -18.52 -3.81 2.57
CA ASP A 13 -17.62 -4.42 3.53
C ASP A 13 -16.21 -3.88 3.41
N TYR A 14 -15.53 -3.76 4.54
CA TYR A 14 -14.16 -3.27 4.63
C TYR A 14 -13.32 -4.17 5.53
N ILE A 15 -12.08 -4.42 5.12
CA ILE A 15 -11.07 -5.10 5.95
C ILE A 15 -10.13 -4.04 6.52
N ASN A 16 -10.07 -3.92 7.84
CA ASN A 16 -9.38 -2.85 8.54
C ASN A 16 -8.03 -3.29 9.13
N THR A 17 -6.94 -3.11 8.40
CA THR A 17 -5.60 -3.52 8.86
C THR A 17 -4.66 -2.37 9.20
N GLY A 18 -5.05 -1.11 9.01
CA GLY A 18 -4.19 0.00 9.35
C GLY A 18 -4.77 1.38 9.12
N SER A 19 -3.85 2.31 8.87
CA SER A 19 -4.18 3.74 8.84
C SER A 19 -4.92 4.19 7.58
N TRP A 20 -4.70 3.51 6.45
CA TRP A 20 -5.36 3.85 5.19
C TRP A 20 -6.74 3.20 5.08
N SER A 21 -6.88 1.93 5.47
CA SER A 21 -8.17 1.23 5.58
C SER A 21 -9.11 2.00 6.52
N LYS A 22 -8.62 2.44 7.68
CA LYS A 22 -9.41 3.24 8.64
C LYS A 22 -9.92 4.55 8.03
N LYS A 23 -9.14 5.20 7.16
CA LYS A 23 -9.56 6.42 6.46
C LYS A 23 -10.60 6.11 5.38
N ALA A 24 -10.40 5.05 4.61
CA ALA A 24 -11.35 4.61 3.60
C ALA A 24 -12.71 4.25 4.24
N ILE A 25 -12.71 3.53 5.37
CA ILE A 25 -13.89 3.22 6.18
C ILE A 25 -14.59 4.50 6.65
N SER A 26 -13.83 5.44 7.22
CA SER A 26 -14.40 6.69 7.73
C SER A 26 -15.11 7.49 6.64
N GLU A 27 -14.57 7.50 5.43
CA GLU A 27 -15.20 8.19 4.30
C GLU A 27 -16.41 7.41 3.76
N ALA A 28 -16.34 6.08 3.68
CA ALA A 28 -17.43 5.24 3.21
C ALA A 28 -18.69 5.31 4.09
N LYS A 29 -18.52 5.45 5.41
CA LYS A 29 -19.61 5.66 6.38
C LYS A 29 -20.48 6.89 6.08
N ARG A 30 -20.02 7.82 5.24
CA ARG A 30 -20.80 8.99 4.81
C ARG A 30 -21.82 8.64 3.71
N PHE A 31 -21.69 7.48 3.06
CA PHE A 31 -22.48 7.10 1.88
C PHE A 31 -23.29 5.82 2.07
N CYS A 32 -22.86 4.93 2.96
CA CYS A 32 -23.46 3.62 3.18
C CYS A 32 -23.19 3.09 4.59
N GLU A 33 -23.92 2.04 4.96
CA GLU A 33 -23.58 1.23 6.11
C GLU A 33 -22.31 0.41 5.82
N VAL A 34 -21.31 0.49 6.71
CA VAL A 34 -20.03 -0.17 6.52
C VAL A 34 -19.92 -1.38 7.46
N GLY A 35 -19.85 -2.58 6.87
CA GLY A 35 -19.49 -3.81 7.56
C GLY A 35 -17.98 -3.91 7.74
N ILE A 36 -17.52 -4.34 8.92
CA ILE A 36 -16.10 -4.65 9.15
C ILE A 36 -15.94 -6.16 9.09
N ALA A 37 -15.62 -6.66 7.91
CA ALA A 37 -15.51 -8.09 7.64
C ALA A 37 -14.25 -8.73 8.25
N GLY A 38 -13.26 -7.92 8.62
CA GLY A 38 -12.07 -8.36 9.30
C GLY A 38 -11.21 -7.18 9.73
N ALA A 39 -10.38 -7.37 10.74
CA ALA A 39 -9.47 -6.35 11.20
C ALA A 39 -8.18 -6.97 11.75
N SER A 40 -7.10 -6.19 11.80
CA SER A 40 -5.94 -6.57 12.61
C SER A 40 -6.37 -6.71 14.08
N PRO A 41 -5.89 -7.74 14.80
CA PRO A 41 -6.11 -7.83 16.24
C PRO A 41 -5.59 -6.59 16.95
N GLU A 42 -6.21 -6.22 18.07
CA GLU A 42 -5.81 -5.04 18.83
C GLU A 42 -4.34 -5.16 19.29
N GLY A 43 -3.56 -4.12 19.02
CA GLY A 43 -2.12 -4.08 19.32
C GLY A 43 -1.22 -4.92 18.39
N ALA A 44 -1.79 -5.71 17.48
CA ALA A 44 -1.03 -6.54 16.56
C ALA A 44 -0.86 -5.87 15.18
N PHE A 45 0.31 -6.05 14.59
CA PHE A 45 0.61 -5.66 13.21
C PHE A 45 0.53 -6.89 12.31
N SER A 46 -0.69 -7.36 12.05
CA SER A 46 -0.97 -8.55 11.23
C SER A 46 -2.24 -8.35 10.39
N VAL A 47 -2.62 -9.31 9.56
CA VAL A 47 -3.90 -9.32 8.82
C VAL A 47 -4.80 -10.42 9.37
N PRO A 48 -6.14 -10.30 9.28
CA PRO A 48 -7.03 -11.41 9.61
C PRO A 48 -6.72 -12.65 8.76
N ALA A 49 -6.94 -13.85 9.30
CA ALA A 49 -6.86 -15.08 8.51
C ALA A 49 -7.93 -15.10 7.40
N ARG A 50 -7.66 -15.78 6.29
CA ARG A 50 -8.55 -15.79 5.12
C ARG A 50 -9.95 -16.30 5.46
N ASP A 51 -10.02 -17.37 6.26
CA ASP A 51 -11.23 -18.05 6.70
C ASP A 51 -11.94 -17.36 7.88
N ALA A 52 -11.31 -16.34 8.47
CA ALA A 52 -11.89 -15.52 9.53
C ALA A 52 -12.62 -14.27 9.00
N LEU A 53 -12.65 -14.06 7.68
CA LEU A 53 -13.37 -12.93 7.07
C LEU A 53 -14.89 -13.20 7.08
N ASP A 54 -15.63 -12.34 7.78
CA ASP A 54 -17.10 -12.36 7.83
C ASP A 54 -17.68 -11.42 6.76
N LEU A 55 -17.80 -11.93 5.53
CA LEU A 55 -18.21 -11.16 4.37
C LEU A 55 -19.71 -11.29 4.11
N ASN A 56 -20.37 -10.15 3.94
CA ASN A 56 -21.77 -10.06 3.56
C ASN A 56 -21.93 -10.33 2.05
N PRO A 57 -22.61 -11.42 1.63
CA PRO A 57 -22.82 -11.73 0.22
C PRO A 57 -23.67 -10.69 -0.52
N ASP A 58 -24.46 -9.89 0.21
CA ASP A 58 -25.30 -8.83 -0.33
C ASP A 58 -24.59 -7.47 -0.40
N ALA A 59 -23.36 -7.34 0.12
CA ALA A 59 -22.60 -6.10 0.05
C ALA A 59 -22.39 -5.61 -1.39
N ALA A 60 -22.25 -4.30 -1.55
CA ALA A 60 -22.01 -3.70 -2.86
C ALA A 60 -20.60 -3.98 -3.38
N TYR A 61 -19.63 -3.98 -2.47
CA TYR A 61 -18.24 -4.32 -2.72
C TYR A 61 -17.57 -4.66 -1.39
N VAL A 62 -16.42 -5.32 -1.49
CA VAL A 62 -15.48 -5.53 -0.38
C VAL A 62 -14.25 -4.67 -0.66
N HIS A 63 -13.79 -3.87 0.31
CA HIS A 63 -12.61 -3.03 0.18
C HIS A 63 -11.52 -3.47 1.16
N TYR A 64 -10.27 -3.49 0.68
CA TYR A 64 -9.11 -3.64 1.55
C TYR A 64 -7.90 -2.84 1.03
N THR A 65 -6.92 -2.69 1.90
CA THR A 65 -5.63 -2.07 1.59
C THR A 65 -4.58 -3.18 1.50
N PRO A 66 -4.21 -3.68 0.30
CA PRO A 66 -3.20 -4.72 0.15
C PRO A 66 -1.89 -4.42 0.89
N ASN A 67 -1.45 -3.16 0.96
CA ASN A 67 -0.23 -2.76 1.67
C ASN A 67 -0.46 -1.52 2.54
N GLU A 68 -0.57 -1.69 3.85
CA GLU A 68 -0.68 -0.62 4.85
C GLU A 68 0.69 0.05 5.08
N THR A 69 0.89 1.17 4.38
CA THR A 69 2.19 1.86 4.28
C THR A 69 2.76 2.28 5.64
N ILE A 70 1.91 2.62 6.61
CA ILE A 70 2.36 3.13 7.92
C ILE A 70 2.80 1.98 8.80
N GLN A 71 1.99 0.94 8.87
CA GLN A 71 2.18 -0.24 9.71
C GLN A 71 3.18 -1.23 9.12
N GLY A 72 3.49 -1.16 7.82
CA GLY A 72 4.35 -2.15 7.16
C GLY A 72 3.69 -3.52 6.99
N ILE A 73 2.35 -3.56 6.99
CA ILE A 73 1.56 -4.78 6.84
C ILE A 73 1.15 -4.91 5.38
N GLU A 74 1.42 -6.06 4.78
CA GLU A 74 1.00 -6.41 3.43
C GLU A 74 0.26 -7.76 3.45
N PHE A 75 -0.87 -7.84 2.77
CA PHE A 75 -1.66 -9.06 2.71
C PHE A 75 -0.90 -10.14 1.92
N PRO A 76 -0.72 -11.36 2.48
CA PRO A 76 -0.10 -12.47 1.75
C PRO A 76 -1.09 -13.19 0.84
N TYR A 77 -2.34 -12.73 0.75
CA TYR A 77 -3.39 -13.32 -0.06
C TYR A 77 -4.36 -12.26 -0.61
N ILE A 78 -5.13 -12.63 -1.64
CA ILE A 78 -6.26 -11.84 -2.15
C ILE A 78 -7.54 -12.36 -1.47
N PRO A 79 -8.36 -11.51 -0.82
CA PRO A 79 -9.62 -11.93 -0.20
C PRO A 79 -10.54 -12.66 -1.19
N GLU A 80 -11.18 -13.73 -0.74
CA GLU A 80 -12.18 -14.48 -1.51
C GLU A 80 -13.57 -13.97 -1.17
N THR A 81 -14.21 -13.28 -2.11
CA THR A 81 -15.42 -12.48 -1.84
C THR A 81 -16.73 -13.15 -2.26
N GLY A 82 -16.70 -14.41 -2.70
CA GLY A 82 -17.90 -15.13 -3.14
C GLY A 82 -18.64 -14.49 -4.32
N GLY A 83 -17.96 -13.65 -5.12
CA GLY A 83 -18.54 -12.95 -6.27
C GLY A 83 -18.84 -11.47 -6.04
N VAL A 84 -18.80 -10.99 -4.79
CA VAL A 84 -18.90 -9.55 -4.48
C VAL A 84 -17.68 -8.81 -5.05
N PRO A 85 -17.82 -7.67 -5.75
CA PRO A 85 -16.69 -6.93 -6.31
C PRO A 85 -15.62 -6.57 -5.27
N LEU A 86 -14.36 -6.91 -5.55
CA LEU A 86 -13.23 -6.58 -4.68
C LEU A 86 -12.58 -5.25 -5.09
N VAL A 87 -12.32 -4.39 -4.12
CA VAL A 87 -11.63 -3.10 -4.28
C VAL A 87 -10.31 -3.12 -3.51
N GLY A 88 -9.22 -2.77 -4.18
CA GLY A 88 -7.89 -2.68 -3.57
C GLY A 88 -7.29 -1.28 -3.65
N ASP A 89 -6.84 -0.76 -2.51
CA ASP A 89 -5.92 0.39 -2.45
C ASP A 89 -4.46 -0.07 -2.65
N PHE A 90 -3.99 0.01 -3.88
CA PHE A 90 -2.64 -0.40 -4.25
C PHE A 90 -1.61 0.73 -4.16
N SER A 91 -1.96 1.88 -3.58
CA SER A 91 -1.12 3.09 -3.63
C SER A 91 0.36 2.84 -3.32
N SER A 92 0.68 2.00 -2.33
CA SER A 92 2.07 1.70 -1.91
C SER A 92 2.66 0.41 -2.46
N THR A 93 1.98 -0.32 -3.34
CA THR A 93 2.50 -1.60 -3.90
C THR A 93 2.15 -1.81 -5.37
N ILE A 94 1.43 -0.88 -6.03
CA ILE A 94 1.09 -0.95 -7.45
C ILE A 94 2.35 -1.11 -8.30
N LEU A 95 2.36 -2.06 -9.23
CA LEU A 95 3.51 -2.39 -10.07
C LEU A 95 4.80 -2.77 -9.31
N SER A 96 4.73 -3.19 -8.05
CA SER A 96 5.88 -3.76 -7.33
C SER A 96 6.18 -5.20 -7.75
N ARG A 97 5.14 -5.92 -8.18
CA ARG A 97 5.13 -7.31 -8.63
C ARG A 97 3.86 -7.58 -9.47
N PRO A 98 3.78 -8.71 -10.20
CA PRO A 98 2.55 -9.08 -10.90
C PRO A 98 1.37 -9.22 -9.93
N VAL A 99 0.18 -8.87 -10.42
CA VAL A 99 -1.09 -9.02 -9.71
C VAL A 99 -2.12 -9.56 -10.70
N ASP A 100 -2.92 -10.53 -10.28
CA ASP A 100 -4.05 -11.02 -11.05
C ASP A 100 -5.19 -10.00 -11.03
N VAL A 101 -5.20 -9.10 -12.02
CA VAL A 101 -6.16 -7.99 -12.12
C VAL A 101 -7.60 -8.50 -12.28
N SER A 102 -7.84 -9.69 -12.82
CA SER A 102 -9.20 -10.20 -13.02
C SER A 102 -9.92 -10.53 -11.71
N ARG A 103 -9.19 -10.58 -10.58
CA ARG A 103 -9.76 -10.75 -9.23
C ARG A 103 -10.40 -9.50 -8.67
N TYR A 104 -10.22 -8.34 -9.32
CA TYR A 104 -10.65 -7.04 -8.80
C TYR A 104 -11.78 -6.44 -9.62
N GLY A 105 -12.70 -5.79 -8.93
CA GLY A 105 -13.62 -4.83 -9.54
C GLY A 105 -12.94 -3.47 -9.74
N VAL A 106 -12.20 -3.00 -8.72
CA VAL A 106 -11.45 -1.74 -8.79
C VAL A 106 -10.07 -1.89 -8.13
N ILE A 107 -9.04 -1.43 -8.81
CA ILE A 107 -7.73 -1.14 -8.22
C ILE A 107 -7.50 0.36 -8.35
N TYR A 108 -7.08 1.02 -7.28
CA TYR A 108 -6.63 2.41 -7.38
C TYR A 108 -5.30 2.63 -6.69
N ALA A 109 -4.53 3.60 -7.19
CA ALA A 109 -3.24 3.96 -6.61
C ALA A 109 -2.88 5.41 -6.93
N GLY A 110 -2.54 6.18 -5.89
CA GLY A 110 -1.81 7.44 -6.08
C GLY A 110 -0.40 7.18 -6.60
N ALA A 111 0.03 7.92 -7.62
CA ALA A 111 1.27 7.59 -8.33
C ALA A 111 2.56 7.78 -7.50
N GLN A 112 2.53 8.71 -6.53
CA GLN A 112 3.69 9.27 -5.82
C GLN A 112 4.51 8.31 -4.95
N LYS A 113 4.05 7.08 -4.76
CA LYS A 113 4.81 6.09 -3.97
C LYS A 113 5.70 5.25 -4.88
N ASN A 114 5.14 4.64 -5.92
CA ASN A 114 5.83 3.60 -6.66
C ASN A 114 5.94 3.84 -8.18
N ILE A 115 5.14 4.74 -8.75
CA ILE A 115 4.94 4.80 -10.21
C ILE A 115 5.00 6.21 -10.84
N GLY A 116 5.30 7.25 -10.07
CA GLY A 116 5.39 8.61 -10.62
C GLY A 116 5.40 9.69 -9.54
N PRO A 117 5.16 10.96 -9.91
CA PRO A 117 5.03 12.07 -8.98
C PRO A 117 3.62 12.18 -8.39
N ALA A 118 3.44 13.04 -7.38
CA ALA A 118 2.12 13.39 -6.86
C ALA A 118 1.29 14.19 -7.89
N GLY A 119 -0.04 14.10 -7.76
CA GLY A 119 -0.99 14.78 -8.65
C GLY A 119 -1.67 13.88 -9.68
N LEU A 120 -1.32 12.59 -9.71
CA LEU A 120 -1.97 11.57 -10.54
C LEU A 120 -2.46 10.40 -9.67
N THR A 121 -3.67 9.93 -9.95
CA THR A 121 -4.19 8.65 -9.45
C THR A 121 -4.54 7.77 -10.63
N VAL A 122 -4.08 6.52 -10.62
CA VAL A 122 -4.48 5.50 -11.59
C VAL A 122 -5.63 4.71 -10.98
N CYS A 123 -6.69 4.49 -11.76
CA CYS A 123 -7.81 3.61 -11.43
C CYS A 123 -7.94 2.57 -12.55
N ILE A 124 -7.91 1.29 -12.21
CA ILE A 124 -8.25 0.18 -13.09
C ILE A 124 -9.61 -0.31 -12.64
N VAL A 125 -10.62 -0.19 -13.50
CA VAL A 125 -12.03 -0.45 -13.16
C VAL A 125 -12.58 -1.47 -14.15
N ARG A 126 -13.28 -2.49 -13.64
CA ARG A 126 -13.97 -3.48 -14.46
C ARG A 126 -15.15 -2.84 -15.18
N GLU A 127 -15.29 -3.08 -16.48
CA GLU A 127 -16.21 -2.34 -17.35
C GLU A 127 -17.69 -2.49 -16.96
N ASP A 128 -18.11 -3.64 -16.41
CA ASP A 128 -19.48 -3.85 -15.92
C ASP A 128 -19.83 -3.00 -14.69
N LEU A 129 -18.82 -2.43 -14.01
CA LEU A 129 -19.00 -1.67 -12.77
C LEU A 129 -19.14 -0.15 -12.97
N ILE A 130 -19.10 0.37 -14.20
CA ILE A 130 -19.24 1.80 -14.49
C ILE A 130 -20.67 2.17 -14.97
N GLY A 131 -21.11 3.40 -14.70
CA GLY A 131 -22.35 3.96 -15.27
C GLY A 131 -23.60 3.95 -14.38
N GLU A 132 -23.54 3.38 -13.18
CA GLU A 132 -24.66 3.34 -12.21
C GLU A 132 -24.27 4.03 -10.89
N THR A 133 -23.85 5.30 -10.97
CA THR A 133 -23.47 6.05 -9.77
C THR A 133 -24.67 6.41 -8.88
N LEU A 134 -24.41 6.74 -7.62
CA LEU A 134 -25.42 7.33 -6.74
C LEU A 134 -25.99 8.62 -7.35
N GLN A 135 -27.28 8.87 -7.11
CA GLN A 135 -27.93 10.11 -7.54
C GLN A 135 -27.21 11.34 -6.97
N GLY A 136 -26.96 12.34 -7.82
CA GLY A 136 -26.26 13.56 -7.44
C GLY A 136 -24.72 13.44 -7.42
N THR A 137 -24.16 12.31 -7.86
CA THR A 137 -22.71 12.17 -8.05
C THR A 137 -22.20 13.25 -9.03
N PRO A 138 -21.24 14.11 -8.63
CA PRO A 138 -20.65 15.08 -9.54
C PRO A 138 -19.92 14.37 -10.69
N ALA A 139 -19.97 14.94 -11.89
CA ALA A 139 -19.36 14.35 -13.09
C ALA A 139 -17.87 13.98 -12.91
N MET A 140 -17.11 14.78 -12.16
CA MET A 140 -15.70 14.53 -11.86
C MET A 140 -15.44 13.27 -11.03
N PHE A 141 -16.47 12.71 -10.37
CA PHE A 141 -16.36 11.48 -9.58
C PHE A 141 -17.04 10.27 -10.24
N ASP A 142 -17.55 10.40 -11.46
CA ASP A 142 -18.14 9.30 -12.23
C ASP A 142 -17.07 8.61 -13.10
N TYR A 143 -16.82 7.33 -12.84
CA TYR A 143 -15.85 6.54 -13.61
C TYR A 143 -16.24 6.38 -15.08
N LYS A 144 -17.53 6.32 -15.41
CA LYS A 144 -17.98 6.20 -16.79
C LYS A 144 -17.63 7.43 -17.61
N ILE A 145 -17.81 8.62 -17.05
CA ILE A 145 -17.47 9.87 -17.73
C ILE A 145 -15.97 9.94 -18.06
N HIS A 146 -15.12 9.54 -17.11
CA HIS A 146 -13.68 9.48 -17.36
C HIS A 146 -13.32 8.41 -18.39
N ALA A 147 -13.94 7.23 -18.34
CA ALA A 147 -13.68 6.15 -19.29
C ALA A 147 -14.11 6.51 -20.72
N ASP A 148 -15.33 7.05 -20.89
CA ASP A 148 -15.87 7.45 -22.20
C ASP A 148 -15.06 8.58 -22.86
N ALA A 149 -14.30 9.35 -22.07
CA ALA A 149 -13.46 10.45 -22.54
C ALA A 149 -11.96 10.10 -22.56
N ASP A 150 -11.58 8.84 -22.43
CA ASP A 150 -10.17 8.40 -22.35
C ASP A 150 -9.36 9.17 -21.29
N SER A 151 -9.98 9.41 -20.12
CA SER A 151 -9.47 10.22 -19.00
C SER A 151 -9.22 11.70 -19.33
N MET A 152 -9.78 12.22 -20.42
CA MET A 152 -9.64 13.60 -20.89
C MET A 152 -10.98 14.36 -20.86
N TYR A 153 -11.87 14.02 -19.92
CA TYR A 153 -13.12 14.76 -19.68
C TYR A 153 -12.85 16.25 -19.39
N ASN A 154 -11.79 16.53 -18.65
CA ASN A 154 -11.19 17.86 -18.50
C ASN A 154 -9.67 17.79 -18.69
N THR A 155 -8.95 18.89 -18.45
CA THR A 155 -7.49 18.91 -18.57
C THR A 155 -6.83 17.94 -17.58
N PRO A 156 -6.16 16.87 -18.06
CA PRO A 156 -5.51 15.91 -17.18
C PRO A 156 -4.21 16.49 -16.61
N PRO A 157 -3.62 15.88 -15.56
CA PRO A 157 -2.31 16.27 -15.03
C PRO A 157 -1.19 15.85 -15.99
N THR A 158 -1.08 16.51 -17.15
CA THR A 158 -0.25 16.13 -18.30
C THR A 158 1.21 15.85 -17.93
N TYR A 159 1.80 16.66 -17.06
CA TYR A 159 3.19 16.45 -16.62
C TYR A 159 3.33 15.22 -15.70
N GLY A 160 2.37 14.99 -14.81
CA GLY A 160 2.32 13.79 -13.96
C GLY A 160 2.14 12.52 -14.79
N TRP A 161 1.28 12.56 -15.81
CA TRP A 161 1.12 11.48 -16.79
C TRP A 161 2.39 11.18 -17.57
N TYR A 162 3.05 12.21 -18.10
CA TYR A 162 4.31 12.05 -18.82
C TYR A 162 5.37 11.36 -17.95
N LEU A 163 5.57 11.83 -16.72
CA LEU A 163 6.55 11.26 -15.79
C LEU A 163 6.20 9.81 -15.40
N ALA A 164 4.93 9.50 -15.14
CA ALA A 164 4.50 8.13 -14.89
C ALA A 164 4.76 7.22 -16.11
N GLY A 165 4.52 7.72 -17.32
CA GLY A 165 4.87 7.04 -18.57
C GLY A 165 6.36 6.69 -18.67
N LEU A 166 7.25 7.61 -18.29
CA LEU A 166 8.70 7.34 -18.25
C LEU A 166 9.07 6.26 -17.21
N VAL A 167 8.42 6.26 -16.04
CA VAL A 167 8.60 5.22 -15.02
C VAL A 167 8.13 3.86 -15.54
N PHE A 168 6.99 3.79 -16.24
CA PHE A 168 6.52 2.54 -16.86
C PHE A 168 7.48 2.01 -17.93
N GLN A 169 8.04 2.89 -18.76
CA GLN A 169 9.07 2.50 -19.72
C GLN A 169 10.34 2.00 -19.03
N TRP A 170 10.74 2.63 -17.91
CA TRP A 170 11.87 2.16 -17.11
C TRP A 170 11.61 0.78 -16.51
N LEU A 171 10.42 0.52 -15.96
CA LEU A 171 10.01 -0.80 -15.47
C LEU A 171 10.09 -1.86 -16.57
N LYS A 172 9.57 -1.55 -17.77
CA LYS A 172 9.67 -2.45 -18.93
C LYS A 172 11.13 -2.75 -19.31
N ARG A 173 12.01 -1.73 -19.34
CA ARG A 173 13.45 -1.91 -19.60
C ARG A 173 14.17 -2.72 -18.52
N LYS A 174 13.65 -2.73 -17.28
CA LYS A 174 14.17 -3.53 -16.17
C LYS A 174 13.69 -4.99 -16.19
N GLY A 175 12.98 -5.42 -17.23
CA GLY A 175 12.46 -6.80 -17.35
C GLY A 175 11.00 -6.95 -16.92
N GLY A 176 10.28 -5.85 -16.73
CA GLY A 176 8.87 -5.87 -16.35
C GLY A 176 8.64 -6.23 -14.88
N LEU A 177 7.40 -6.60 -14.56
CA LEU A 177 6.98 -6.80 -13.16
C LEU A 177 7.58 -8.05 -12.52
N GLU A 178 7.85 -9.11 -13.29
CA GLU A 178 8.49 -10.33 -12.76
C GLU A 178 9.91 -10.05 -12.27
N ALA A 179 10.71 -9.36 -13.08
CA ALA A 179 12.06 -8.95 -12.68
C ALA A 179 12.02 -7.97 -11.51
N MET A 180 11.05 -7.05 -11.49
CA MET A 180 10.89 -6.11 -10.38
C MET A 180 10.47 -6.81 -9.09
N ALA A 181 9.63 -7.85 -9.16
CA ALA A 181 9.26 -8.67 -8.02
C ALA A 181 10.49 -9.31 -7.37
N GLN A 182 11.36 -9.92 -8.18
CA GLN A 182 12.61 -10.52 -7.69
C GLN A 182 13.54 -9.49 -7.03
N ILE A 183 13.65 -8.28 -7.61
CA ILE A 183 14.44 -7.19 -7.01
C ILE A 183 13.85 -6.77 -5.66
N ASN A 184 12.54 -6.58 -5.60
CA ASN A 184 11.84 -6.14 -4.39
C ASN A 184 11.87 -7.19 -3.28
N GLU A 185 11.71 -8.47 -3.63
CA GLU A 185 11.85 -9.59 -2.70
C GLU A 185 13.26 -9.64 -2.11
N ARG A 186 14.32 -9.51 -2.93
CA ARG A 186 15.70 -9.48 -2.42
C ARG A 186 15.96 -8.28 -1.50
N LYS A 187 15.48 -7.09 -1.85
CA LYS A 187 15.60 -5.89 -1.00
C LYS A 187 14.95 -6.11 0.36
N ALA A 188 13.69 -6.52 0.36
CA ALA A 188 12.93 -6.76 1.59
C ALA A 188 13.59 -7.87 2.42
N GLY A 189 13.90 -9.01 1.79
CA GLY A 189 14.52 -10.15 2.45
C GLY A 189 15.86 -9.83 3.11
N LYS A 190 16.75 -9.08 2.44
CA LYS A 190 18.03 -8.65 3.03
C LYS A 190 17.82 -7.76 4.26
N LEU A 191 16.91 -6.79 4.19
CA LEU A 191 16.67 -5.88 5.30
C LEU A 191 15.99 -6.60 6.48
N TYR A 192 15.01 -7.45 6.21
CA TYR A 192 14.39 -8.26 7.26
C TYR A 192 15.38 -9.23 7.90
N ALA A 193 16.25 -9.88 7.13
CA ALA A 193 17.28 -10.76 7.68
C ALA A 193 18.27 -10.00 8.58
N ALA A 194 18.62 -8.76 8.25
CA ALA A 194 19.46 -7.91 9.10
C ALA A 194 18.76 -7.53 10.41
N ILE A 195 17.45 -7.26 10.37
CA ILE A 195 16.65 -6.97 11.56
C ILE A 195 16.50 -8.22 12.43
N ASP A 196 16.06 -9.34 11.85
CA ASP A 196 15.78 -10.58 12.59
C ASP A 196 17.05 -11.27 13.11
N GLY A 197 18.21 -10.95 12.55
CA GLY A 197 19.52 -11.48 12.96
C GLY A 197 20.18 -10.70 14.09
N SER A 198 19.51 -9.71 14.68
CA SER A 198 20.04 -8.81 15.70
C SER A 198 19.08 -8.75 16.90
N ASP A 199 19.62 -8.71 18.12
CA ASP A 199 18.85 -8.42 19.33
C ASP A 199 18.63 -6.92 19.55
N PHE A 200 19.37 -6.08 18.81
CA PHE A 200 19.32 -4.62 18.89
C PHE A 200 18.19 -4.01 18.06
N TYR A 201 17.74 -4.71 17.02
CA TYR A 201 16.65 -4.29 16.15
C TYR A 201 15.44 -5.22 16.29
N ASN A 202 14.25 -4.65 16.19
CA ASN A 202 13.01 -5.43 16.19
C ASN A 202 12.05 -4.94 15.10
N ASN A 203 11.26 -5.86 14.53
CA ASN A 203 10.17 -5.53 13.62
C ASN A 203 8.84 -6.00 14.26
N PRO A 204 7.88 -5.09 14.52
CA PRO A 204 6.65 -5.46 15.23
C PRO A 204 5.61 -6.19 14.35
N VAL A 205 5.88 -6.37 13.06
CA VAL A 205 4.96 -6.95 12.09
C VAL A 205 5.07 -8.47 12.09
N ASP A 206 3.92 -9.13 12.12
CA ASP A 206 3.83 -10.58 11.92
C ASP A 206 4.63 -10.98 10.65
N PRO A 207 5.60 -11.90 10.76
CA PRO A 207 6.45 -12.28 9.64
C PRO A 207 5.71 -12.66 8.36
N GLN A 208 4.52 -13.24 8.46
CA GLN A 208 3.72 -13.64 7.29
C GLN A 208 3.11 -12.45 6.54
N CYS A 209 3.04 -11.28 7.18
CA CYS A 209 2.38 -10.08 6.68
C CYS A 209 3.36 -8.93 6.45
N ARG A 210 4.66 -9.21 6.43
CA ARG A 210 5.71 -8.19 6.26
C ARG A 210 5.70 -7.60 4.85
N SER A 211 5.55 -6.28 4.79
CA SER A 211 5.54 -5.53 3.54
C SER A 211 6.86 -5.61 2.78
N TRP A 212 6.79 -5.82 1.47
CA TRP A 212 7.96 -5.72 0.60
C TRP A 212 8.39 -4.27 0.37
N MET A 213 7.53 -3.31 0.70
CA MET A 213 7.68 -1.90 0.31
C MET A 213 8.00 -0.99 1.50
N ASN A 214 7.53 -1.33 2.70
CA ASN A 214 7.63 -0.47 3.87
C ASN A 214 8.02 -1.31 5.09
N VAL A 215 9.29 -1.23 5.49
CA VAL A 215 9.87 -2.02 6.58
C VAL A 215 9.98 -1.15 7.83
N PRO A 216 9.02 -1.19 8.75
CA PRO A 216 9.17 -0.56 10.06
C PRO A 216 10.15 -1.35 10.91
N PHE A 217 10.87 -0.69 11.81
CA PHE A 217 11.66 -1.35 12.82
C PHE A 217 11.84 -0.42 14.02
N THR A 218 12.20 -0.98 15.15
CA THR A 218 12.48 -0.27 16.40
C THR A 218 13.85 -0.70 16.91
N LEU A 219 14.53 0.17 17.65
CA LEU A 219 15.71 -0.23 18.43
C LEU A 219 15.24 -0.92 19.72
N ALA A 220 16.12 -1.71 20.34
CA ALA A 220 15.91 -2.28 21.66
C ALA A 220 15.81 -1.18 22.74
N ASP A 221 16.55 -0.09 22.58
CA ASP A 221 16.45 1.12 23.40
C ASP A 221 15.93 2.30 22.55
N ALA A 222 14.71 2.75 22.86
CA ALA A 222 14.06 3.87 22.17
C ALA A 222 14.74 5.23 22.43
N GLU A 223 15.56 5.37 23.48
CA GLU A 223 16.31 6.60 23.73
C GLU A 223 17.36 6.87 22.62
N LEU A 224 17.74 5.83 21.88
CA LEU A 224 18.69 5.91 20.77
C LEU A 224 18.04 6.31 19.43
N ASP A 225 16.71 6.35 19.32
CA ASP A 225 16.00 6.66 18.06
C ASP A 225 16.45 8.01 17.46
N ALA A 226 16.60 9.04 18.30
CA ALA A 226 17.01 10.37 17.84
C ALA A 226 18.47 10.39 17.35
N THR A 227 19.35 9.66 18.03
CA THR A 227 20.76 9.50 17.66
C THR A 227 20.87 8.73 16.36
N PHE A 228 20.19 7.58 16.23
CA PHE A 228 20.13 6.77 15.01
C PHE A 228 19.72 7.61 13.81
N LEU A 229 18.61 8.36 13.91
CA LEU A 229 18.12 9.19 12.81
C LEU A 229 19.08 10.33 12.43
N THR A 230 19.78 10.90 13.42
CA THR A 230 20.75 11.97 13.18
C THR A 230 21.98 11.44 12.47
N GLU A 231 22.56 10.34 12.95
CA GLU A 231 23.73 9.71 12.35
C GLU A 231 23.43 9.12 10.98
N ALA A 232 22.25 8.48 10.81
CA ALA A 232 21.81 7.98 9.51
C ALA A 232 21.74 9.12 8.47
N ALA A 233 21.18 10.28 8.87
CA ALA A 233 21.11 11.45 8.00
C ALA A 233 22.52 11.99 7.63
N GLN A 234 23.48 11.96 8.56
CA GLN A 234 24.88 12.32 8.30
C GLN A 234 25.55 11.34 7.33
N ALA A 235 25.20 10.06 7.38
CA ALA A 235 25.61 9.03 6.42
C ALA A 235 24.84 9.11 5.08
N GLY A 236 23.96 10.10 4.90
CA GLY A 236 23.16 10.29 3.69
C GLY A 236 21.88 9.45 3.61
N LEU A 237 21.59 8.64 4.64
CA LEU A 237 20.38 7.84 4.77
C LEU A 237 19.25 8.70 5.35
N LYS A 238 18.39 9.21 4.46
CA LYS A 238 17.32 10.16 4.82
C LYS A 238 15.96 9.48 4.89
N THR A 239 15.01 10.15 5.53
CA THR A 239 13.58 9.77 5.56
C THR A 239 13.27 8.43 6.26
N LEU A 240 14.12 8.01 7.20
CA LEU A 240 13.93 6.78 7.99
C LEU A 240 13.03 6.95 9.21
N LYS A 241 12.66 8.17 9.60
CA LYS A 241 11.79 8.37 10.78
C LYS A 241 10.43 7.70 10.56
N GLY A 242 10.06 6.83 11.49
CA GLY A 242 8.76 6.17 11.51
C GLY A 242 7.61 7.16 11.61
N HIS A 243 6.42 6.73 11.20
CA HIS A 243 5.25 7.59 11.30
C HIS A 243 4.90 7.84 12.77
N ARG A 244 4.48 9.06 13.10
CA ARG A 244 4.18 9.50 14.48
C ARG A 244 3.23 8.59 15.27
N SER A 245 2.39 7.82 14.59
CA SER A 245 1.40 6.92 15.22
C SER A 245 1.96 5.53 15.56
N VAL A 246 3.18 5.21 15.11
CA VAL A 246 3.84 3.91 15.33
C VAL A 246 5.20 4.10 16.03
N GLY A 247 5.88 5.22 15.80
CA GLY A 247 7.23 5.46 16.37
C GLY A 247 8.33 4.74 15.60
N GLY A 248 9.52 4.69 16.17
CA GLY A 248 10.69 4.00 15.60
C GLY A 248 11.13 4.51 14.23
N MET A 249 11.61 3.59 13.41
CA MET A 249 12.09 3.81 12.05
C MET A 249 11.20 3.11 11.03
N ARG A 250 11.29 3.55 9.78
CA ARG A 250 10.70 2.87 8.64
C ARG A 250 11.50 3.11 7.37
N ALA A 251 12.04 2.06 6.79
CA ALA A 251 12.64 2.09 5.47
C ALA A 251 11.55 1.87 4.40
N SER A 252 11.38 2.84 3.48
CA SER A 252 10.50 2.66 2.32
C SER A 252 11.33 2.29 1.10
N ILE A 253 11.16 1.06 0.62
CA ILE A 253 12.03 0.41 -0.37
C ILE A 253 11.30 0.14 -1.68
N TYR A 254 10.48 1.10 -2.12
CA TYR A 254 9.75 1.13 -3.40
C TYR A 254 10.65 0.78 -4.61
N ASN A 255 10.06 0.58 -5.79
CA ASN A 255 10.75 0.16 -7.02
C ASN A 255 12.03 0.97 -7.30
N ALA A 256 11.97 2.29 -7.13
CA ALA A 256 13.09 3.19 -7.41
C ALA A 256 14.19 3.20 -6.34
N MET A 257 13.97 2.58 -5.17
CA MET A 257 15.01 2.40 -4.15
C MET A 257 15.97 1.29 -4.62
N PRO A 258 17.25 1.60 -4.88
CA PRO A 258 18.23 0.63 -5.37
C PRO A 258 18.60 -0.41 -4.29
N GLU A 259 19.05 -1.60 -4.72
CA GLU A 259 19.53 -2.64 -3.79
C GLU A 259 20.74 -2.13 -2.97
N GLU A 260 21.59 -1.31 -3.58
CA GLU A 260 22.74 -0.67 -2.95
C GLU A 260 22.33 0.29 -1.84
N GLY A 261 21.18 0.96 -1.96
CA GLY A 261 20.64 1.82 -0.92
C GLY A 261 20.15 1.04 0.30
N VAL A 262 19.58 -0.15 0.07
CA VAL A 262 19.21 -1.08 1.14
C VAL A 262 20.46 -1.65 1.81
N GLN A 263 21.49 -2.00 1.03
CA GLN A 263 22.77 -2.46 1.58
C GLN A 263 23.44 -1.40 2.46
N ALA A 264 23.47 -0.14 2.00
CA ALA A 264 24.03 0.96 2.79
C ALA A 264 23.30 1.16 4.13
N LEU A 265 21.98 0.94 4.17
CA LEU A 265 21.23 0.96 5.42
C LEU A 265 21.63 -0.21 6.34
N ILE A 266 21.75 -1.42 5.81
CA ILE A 266 22.16 -2.61 6.58
C ILE A 266 23.57 -2.41 7.16
N ASP A 267 24.51 -1.91 6.36
CA ASP A 267 25.88 -1.65 6.80
C ASP A 267 25.91 -0.58 7.92
N PHE A 268 25.10 0.48 7.77
CA PHE A 268 24.93 1.49 8.81
C PHE A 268 24.31 0.92 10.09
N MET A 269 23.27 0.07 9.98
CA MET A 269 22.65 -0.59 11.12
C MET A 269 23.67 -1.45 11.89
N ALA A 270 24.45 -2.28 11.18
CA ALA A 270 25.48 -3.11 11.80
C ALA A 270 26.60 -2.28 12.47
N ASP A 271 26.97 -1.13 11.90
CA ASP A 271 27.93 -0.22 12.54
C ASP A 271 27.35 0.48 13.78
N PHE A 272 26.10 0.94 13.69
CA PHE A 272 25.42 1.61 14.80
C PHE A 272 25.26 0.66 16.00
N GLU A 273 24.82 -0.57 15.76
CA GLU A 273 24.74 -1.62 16.79
C GLU A 273 26.11 -1.88 17.44
N LYS A 274 27.20 -1.95 16.67
CA LYS A 274 28.56 -2.13 17.25
C LYS A 274 28.99 -0.99 18.19
N ARG A 275 28.46 0.22 17.98
CA ARG A 275 28.82 1.41 18.78
C ARG A 275 27.90 1.65 19.96
N HIS A 276 26.66 1.13 19.91
CA HIS A 276 25.61 1.46 20.87
C HIS A 276 24.89 0.27 21.51
N GLY A 277 25.15 -0.96 21.05
CA GLY A 277 24.60 -2.21 21.58
C GLY A 277 25.43 -2.86 22.68
#